data_AF-A0A354TBN3-F1
#
_entry.id   AF-A0A354TBN3-F1
#
_cell.length_a   1.000
_cell.length_b   1.000
_cell.length_c   1.000
_cell.angle_alpha   90.00
_cell.angle_beta   90.00
_cell.angle_gamma   90.00
#
_symmetry.space_group_name_H-M   'P 1'
#
loop_
_entity.id
_entity.type
_entity.pdbx_description
1 polymer ?
#
loop_
_entity_poly.entity_id
_entity_poly.type
_entity_poly.pdbx_seq_one_letter_code
_entity_poly.pdbx_strand_id
1 'polypeptide(L)'
;MKSCFSWVEVFHRPMTESPPATLPQPATRSKRQPTMKQIASLIEDLGQLTELDATKRRLDAKSAEFKKLTLEAEGVRERLPTAILHHYDLRVSKGRRGAAKMKNGTCGGCHLSLPSGQLSDLRRDDMALQVCGNCSIFILPEDPKPQEAPPSVAEESVTKPQPRKRKIKAAT
;
A
#
# COMPACT_ATOMS: atom_id res chain seq x y z
N MET A 1 23.89 -13.06 52.00
CA MET A 1 24.85 -11.94 51.82
C MET A 1 26.11 -12.48 51.17
N LYS A 2 26.59 -11.82 50.10
CA LYS A 2 27.91 -11.95 49.42
C LYS A 2 28.03 -13.18 48.49
N SER A 3 27.79 -13.07 47.18
CA SER A 3 28.64 -12.50 46.10
C SER A 3 29.73 -13.47 45.60
N CYS A 4 30.09 -13.30 44.30
CA CYS A 4 31.05 -14.02 43.45
C CYS A 4 30.35 -15.05 42.54
N PHE A 5 29.92 -14.75 41.30
CA PHE A 5 30.63 -14.21 40.13
C PHE A 5 31.90 -14.99 39.78
N SER A 6 31.98 -15.39 38.50
CA SER A 6 33.08 -16.05 37.77
C SER A 6 33.06 -17.58 37.74
N TRP A 7 32.48 -18.12 36.66
CA TRP A 7 33.22 -19.09 35.85
C TRP A 7 32.86 -18.92 34.37
N VAL A 8 33.72 -18.17 33.71
CA VAL A 8 33.98 -18.15 32.26
C VAL A 8 34.69 -19.46 31.88
N GLU A 9 34.55 -19.87 30.62
CA GLU A 9 35.28 -20.98 29.93
C GLU A 9 34.62 -22.35 29.85
N VAL A 10 33.56 -22.47 29.04
CA VAL A 10 33.40 -23.64 28.17
C VAL A 10 32.90 -23.12 26.82
N PHE A 11 33.51 -23.59 25.73
CA PHE A 11 33.30 -23.24 24.32
C PHE A 11 34.21 -22.15 23.72
N HIS A 12 35.52 -22.37 23.87
CA HIS A 12 36.45 -22.12 22.77
C HIS A 12 36.05 -22.99 21.56
N ARG A 13 35.34 -22.41 20.58
CA ARG A 13 35.11 -23.02 19.26
C ARG A 13 36.31 -22.65 18.36
N PRO A 14 37.15 -23.61 17.94
CA PRO A 14 38.19 -23.32 16.96
C PRO A 14 37.58 -22.93 15.61
N MET A 15 38.08 -21.81 15.10
CA MET A 15 37.68 -21.12 13.90
C MET A 15 38.37 -21.74 12.67
N THR A 16 37.83 -22.83 12.13
CA THR A 16 38.15 -23.29 10.76
C THR A 16 36.94 -23.99 10.13
N GLU A 17 35.89 -23.24 9.84
CA GLU A 17 34.90 -23.64 8.84
C GLU A 17 35.02 -22.68 7.67
N SER A 18 35.56 -23.21 6.58
CA SER A 18 35.60 -22.58 5.27
C SER A 18 34.18 -22.15 4.87
N PRO A 19 33.96 -20.91 4.41
CA PRO A 19 32.67 -20.51 3.90
C PRO A 19 32.34 -21.36 2.67
N PRO A 20 31.13 -21.94 2.54
CA PRO A 20 30.75 -22.60 1.30
C PRO A 20 30.82 -21.58 0.16
N ALA A 21 31.50 -21.99 -0.92
CA ALA A 21 31.60 -21.26 -2.16
C ALA A 21 30.24 -20.64 -2.49
N THR A 22 30.21 -19.31 -2.45
CA THR A 22 29.05 -18.54 -2.87
C THR A 22 28.86 -18.83 -4.34
N LEU A 23 27.88 -19.67 -4.67
CA LEU A 23 27.46 -19.87 -6.04
C LEU A 23 27.13 -18.48 -6.62
N PRO A 24 27.66 -18.13 -7.81
CA PRO A 24 27.27 -16.90 -8.48
C PRO A 24 25.77 -16.96 -8.75
N GLN A 25 25.01 -16.04 -8.15
CA GLN A 25 23.59 -15.93 -8.43
C GLN A 25 23.41 -15.72 -9.95
N PRO A 26 22.57 -16.52 -10.63
CA PRO A 26 22.34 -16.33 -12.05
C PRO A 26 21.69 -14.95 -12.26
N ALA A 27 22.42 -14.08 -12.94
CA ALA A 27 21.94 -12.79 -13.40
C ALA A 27 20.86 -12.98 -14.47
N THR A 28 19.61 -13.20 -14.07
CA THR A 28 18.44 -13.04 -14.95
C THR A 28 17.66 -11.79 -14.57
N ARG A 29 18.37 -10.69 -14.32
CA ARG A 29 17.80 -9.34 -14.23
C ARG A 29 17.54 -8.78 -15.63
N SER A 30 16.80 -9.50 -16.47
CA SER A 30 16.26 -8.93 -17.72
C SER A 30 15.01 -8.11 -17.38
N LYS A 31 15.23 -7.04 -16.61
CA LYS A 31 14.23 -6.09 -16.13
C LYS A 31 13.73 -5.27 -17.34
N ARG A 32 12.62 -5.69 -17.95
CA ARG A 32 11.76 -4.75 -18.67
C ARG A 32 11.07 -3.92 -17.59
N GLN A 33 11.68 -2.82 -17.16
CA GLN A 33 10.94 -1.84 -16.37
C GLN A 33 9.80 -1.35 -17.26
N PRO A 34 8.53 -1.44 -16.79
CA PRO A 34 7.45 -0.86 -17.55
C PRO A 34 7.69 0.64 -17.63
N THR A 35 7.62 1.20 -18.83
CA THR A 35 7.65 2.65 -19.03
C THR A 35 6.43 3.28 -18.36
N MET A 36 6.47 4.57 -18.03
CA MET A 36 5.36 5.26 -17.35
C MET A 36 4.00 5.03 -18.04
N LYS A 37 4.00 5.03 -19.37
CA LYS A 37 2.83 4.74 -20.20
C LYS A 37 2.29 3.32 -19.99
N GLN A 38 3.19 2.35 -19.82
CA GLN A 38 2.80 0.96 -19.54
C GLN A 38 2.22 0.81 -18.14
N ILE A 39 2.69 1.56 -17.14
CA ILE A 39 2.09 1.48 -15.80
C ILE A 39 0.70 2.13 -15.78
N ALA A 40 0.50 3.24 -16.49
CA ALA A 40 -0.81 3.84 -16.66
C ALA A 40 -1.83 2.86 -17.26
N SER A 41 -1.47 2.16 -18.33
CA SER A 41 -2.36 1.15 -18.94
C SER A 41 -2.64 -0.01 -17.97
N LEU A 42 -1.65 -0.43 -17.17
CA LEU A 42 -1.86 -1.47 -16.16
C LEU A 42 -2.84 -1.05 -15.05
N ILE A 43 -2.77 0.22 -14.61
CA ILE A 43 -3.69 0.77 -13.62
C ILE A 43 -5.11 0.80 -14.19
N GLU A 44 -5.27 1.18 -15.45
CA GLU A 44 -6.55 1.19 -16.14
C GLU A 44 -7.13 -0.23 -16.30
N ASP A 45 -6.34 -1.18 -16.81
CA ASP A 45 -6.74 -2.58 -16.96
C ASP A 45 -7.12 -3.22 -15.59
N LEU A 46 -6.37 -2.92 -14.51
CA LEU A 46 -6.70 -3.36 -13.15
C LEU A 46 -8.01 -2.76 -12.63
N GLY A 47 -8.27 -1.50 -12.95
CA GLY A 47 -9.52 -0.82 -12.64
C GLY A 47 -10.70 -1.50 -13.31
N GLN A 48 -10.61 -1.71 -14.63
CA GLN A 48 -11.62 -2.40 -15.44
C GLN A 48 -11.88 -3.82 -14.90
N LEU A 49 -10.84 -4.61 -14.65
CA LEU A 49 -10.98 -5.97 -14.14
C LEU A 49 -11.71 -6.00 -12.79
N THR A 50 -11.41 -5.05 -11.91
CA THR A 50 -12.07 -4.94 -10.60
C THR A 50 -13.56 -4.61 -10.73
N GLU A 51 -13.93 -3.73 -11.66
CA GLU A 51 -15.33 -3.36 -11.92
C GLU A 51 -16.13 -4.52 -12.52
N LEU A 52 -15.54 -5.25 -13.46
CA LEU A 52 -16.12 -6.47 -14.02
C LEU A 52 -16.34 -7.52 -12.93
N ASP A 53 -15.32 -7.83 -12.13
CA ASP A 53 -15.45 -8.80 -11.04
C ASP A 53 -16.47 -8.35 -9.97
N ALA A 54 -16.55 -7.05 -9.66
CA ALA A 54 -17.54 -6.52 -8.73
C ALA A 54 -18.98 -6.66 -9.26
N THR A 55 -19.18 -6.45 -10.56
CA THR A 55 -20.48 -6.60 -11.23
C THR A 55 -20.89 -8.07 -11.28
N LYS A 56 -19.96 -8.97 -11.65
CA LYS A 56 -20.18 -10.42 -11.68
C LYS A 56 -20.60 -10.98 -10.32
N ARG A 57 -20.02 -10.48 -9.23
CA ARG A 57 -20.40 -10.90 -7.85
C ARG A 57 -21.85 -10.59 -7.48
N ARG A 58 -22.52 -9.68 -8.19
CA ARG A 58 -23.92 -9.31 -7.94
C ARG A 58 -24.91 -10.09 -8.81
N LEU A 59 -24.42 -10.80 -9.82
CA LEU A 59 -25.23 -11.54 -10.77
C LEU A 59 -25.22 -13.04 -10.44
N ASP A 60 -26.30 -13.73 -10.83
CA ASP A 60 -26.37 -15.17 -10.75
C ASP A 60 -25.40 -15.84 -11.72
N ALA A 61 -24.66 -16.86 -11.25
CA ALA A 61 -23.68 -17.59 -12.06
C ALA A 61 -24.29 -18.25 -13.33
N LYS A 62 -25.62 -18.43 -13.37
CA LYS A 62 -26.34 -19.02 -14.51
C LYS A 62 -26.81 -17.99 -15.53
N SER A 63 -26.77 -16.70 -15.21
CA SER A 63 -27.22 -15.63 -16.11
C SER A 63 -26.35 -15.57 -17.37
N ALA A 64 -26.97 -15.24 -18.50
CA ALA A 64 -26.25 -14.95 -19.73
C ALA A 64 -25.28 -13.75 -19.55
N GLU A 65 -25.64 -12.79 -18.70
CA GLU A 65 -24.80 -11.62 -18.40
C GLU A 65 -23.53 -12.01 -17.63
N PHE A 66 -23.65 -12.96 -16.69
CA PHE A 66 -22.48 -13.49 -15.97
C PHE A 66 -21.47 -14.14 -16.93
N LYS A 67 -21.96 -14.91 -17.92
CA LYS A 67 -21.12 -15.51 -18.96
C LYS A 67 -20.44 -14.45 -19.82
N LYS A 68 -21.18 -13.42 -20.26
CA LYS A 68 -20.63 -12.30 -21.04
C LYS A 68 -19.51 -11.57 -20.29
N LEU A 69 -19.76 -11.17 -19.05
CA LEU A 69 -18.76 -10.51 -18.21
C LEU A 69 -17.56 -11.42 -17.88
N THR A 70 -17.75 -12.74 -17.91
CA THR A 70 -16.64 -13.68 -17.74
C THR A 70 -15.68 -13.63 -18.91
N LEU A 71 -16.20 -13.67 -20.14
CA LEU A 71 -15.40 -13.55 -21.35
C LEU A 71 -14.70 -12.18 -21.42
N GLU A 72 -15.39 -11.11 -21.02
CA GLU A 72 -14.80 -9.77 -20.97
C GLU A 72 -13.66 -9.68 -19.94
N ALA A 73 -13.86 -10.22 -18.73
CA ALA A 73 -12.83 -10.25 -17.70
C ALA A 73 -11.62 -11.10 -18.12
N GLU A 74 -11.84 -12.20 -18.85
CA GLU A 74 -10.76 -13.01 -19.44
C GLU A 74 -9.94 -12.22 -20.47
N GLY A 75 -10.60 -11.47 -21.36
CA GLY A 75 -9.93 -10.60 -22.32
C GLY A 75 -9.10 -9.48 -21.68
N VAL A 76 -9.52 -8.95 -20.52
CA VAL A 76 -8.69 -8.03 -19.73
C VAL A 76 -7.52 -8.78 -19.10
N ARG A 77 -7.74 -9.96 -18.51
CA ARG A 77 -6.68 -10.77 -17.89
C ARG A 77 -5.55 -11.11 -18.85
N GLU A 78 -5.83 -11.38 -20.12
CA GLU A 78 -4.79 -11.66 -21.13
C GLU A 78 -3.82 -10.49 -21.36
N ARG A 79 -4.25 -9.24 -21.11
CA ARG A 79 -3.41 -8.04 -21.26
C ARG A 79 -2.52 -7.79 -20.05
N LEU A 80 -2.89 -8.31 -18.88
CA LEU A 80 -2.12 -8.08 -17.66
C LEU A 80 -0.90 -9.03 -17.55
N PRO A 81 0.23 -8.56 -17.02
CA PRO A 81 1.36 -9.40 -16.65
C PRO A 81 0.96 -10.46 -15.62
N THR A 82 1.44 -11.69 -15.82
CA THR A 82 1.16 -12.85 -14.96
C THR A 82 1.49 -12.62 -13.48
N ALA A 83 2.57 -11.89 -13.19
CA ALA A 83 2.97 -11.57 -11.82
C ALA A 83 1.92 -10.70 -11.09
N ILE A 84 1.30 -9.76 -11.79
CA ILE A 84 0.26 -8.87 -11.24
C ILE A 84 -1.04 -9.64 -11.06
N LEU A 85 -1.43 -10.44 -12.06
CA LEU A 85 -2.63 -11.28 -12.01
C LEU A 85 -2.59 -12.27 -10.86
N HIS A 86 -1.47 -12.95 -10.66
CA HIS A 86 -1.33 -13.89 -9.55
C HIS A 86 -1.57 -13.21 -8.21
N HIS A 87 -1.02 -12.01 -7.99
CA HIS A 87 -1.28 -11.26 -6.76
C HIS A 87 -2.74 -10.82 -6.64
N TYR A 88 -3.35 -10.39 -7.75
CA TYR A 88 -4.76 -10.01 -7.81
C TYR A 88 -5.69 -11.19 -7.43
N ASP A 89 -5.50 -12.36 -8.06
CA ASP A 89 -6.33 -13.55 -7.87
C ASP A 89 -6.20 -14.12 -6.45
N LEU A 90 -5.01 -14.02 -5.84
CA LEU A 90 -4.81 -14.39 -4.44
C LEU A 90 -5.63 -13.53 -3.46
N ARG A 91 -5.95 -12.27 -3.82
CA ARG A 91 -6.83 -11.43 -2.99
C ARG A 91 -8.30 -11.73 -3.28
N VAL A 92 -8.65 -11.96 -4.55
CA VAL A 92 -10.01 -12.32 -4.96
C VAL A 92 -10.45 -13.65 -4.35
N SER A 93 -9.60 -14.68 -4.37
CA SER A 93 -9.89 -15.99 -3.77
C SER A 93 -10.12 -15.91 -2.26
N LYS A 94 -9.51 -14.94 -1.57
CA LYS A 94 -9.75 -14.65 -0.14
C LYS A 94 -11.01 -13.81 0.10
N GLY A 95 -11.85 -13.62 -0.90
CA GLY A 95 -13.07 -12.80 -0.83
C GLY A 95 -12.82 -11.29 -0.88
N ARG A 96 -11.56 -10.84 -0.98
CA ARG A 96 -11.22 -9.41 -1.06
C ARG A 96 -11.30 -8.92 -2.52
N ARG A 97 -11.16 -7.61 -2.72
CA ARG A 97 -10.95 -7.03 -4.06
C ARG A 97 -9.48 -7.16 -4.42
N GLY A 98 -9.16 -7.30 -5.70
CA GLY A 98 -7.76 -7.38 -6.14
C GLY A 98 -7.09 -6.00 -6.29
N ALA A 99 -7.85 -4.98 -6.70
CA ALA A 99 -7.42 -3.58 -6.70
C ALA A 99 -8.53 -2.66 -6.17
N ALA A 100 -8.19 -1.44 -5.78
CA ALA A 100 -9.16 -0.41 -5.43
C ALA A 100 -8.57 1.00 -5.57
N LYS A 101 -9.41 1.97 -5.97
CA LYS A 101 -9.06 3.40 -5.98
C LYS A 101 -8.87 3.92 -4.55
N MET A 102 -7.83 4.74 -4.37
CA MET A 102 -7.66 5.55 -3.16
C MET A 102 -8.79 6.58 -3.06
N LYS A 103 -9.24 6.88 -1.83
CA LYS A 103 -10.22 7.95 -1.57
C LYS A 103 -9.80 8.76 -0.37
N ASN A 104 -9.57 10.07 -0.53
CA ASN A 104 -9.21 10.96 0.59
C ASN A 104 -8.04 10.44 1.46
N GLY A 105 -7.07 9.78 0.82
CA GLY A 105 -5.93 9.16 1.51
C GLY A 105 -6.22 7.87 2.29
N THR A 106 -7.36 7.24 2.04
CA THR A 106 -7.72 5.93 2.59
C THR A 106 -7.69 4.84 1.50
N CYS A 107 -7.40 3.61 1.92
CA CYS A 107 -7.42 2.45 1.04
C CYS A 107 -8.85 2.09 0.64
N GLY A 108 -9.15 2.03 -0.66
CA GLY A 108 -10.50 1.71 -1.15
C GLY A 108 -11.01 0.28 -0.91
N GLY A 109 -10.18 -0.62 -0.34
CA GLY A 109 -10.62 -1.98 -0.02
C GLY A 109 -10.69 -2.30 1.47
N CYS A 110 -9.78 -1.79 2.32
CA CYS A 110 -9.89 -1.97 3.77
C CYS A 110 -10.31 -0.70 4.54
N HIS A 111 -10.42 0.43 3.86
CA HIS A 111 -10.84 1.72 4.43
C HIS A 111 -9.95 2.28 5.54
N LEU A 112 -8.75 1.73 5.75
CA LEU A 112 -7.75 2.32 6.63
C LEU A 112 -6.99 3.45 5.92
N SER A 113 -6.55 4.43 6.70
CA SER A 113 -5.64 5.49 6.25
C SER A 113 -4.33 4.90 5.76
N LEU A 114 -3.87 5.38 4.60
CA LEU A 114 -2.59 4.99 4.05
C LEU A 114 -1.44 5.72 4.75
N PRO A 115 -0.25 5.12 4.87
CA PRO A 115 0.94 5.80 5.38
C PRO A 115 1.27 7.05 4.56
N SER A 116 1.78 8.10 5.22
CA SER A 116 2.11 9.37 4.58
C SER A 116 3.06 9.22 3.38
N GLY A 117 4.07 8.33 3.48
CA GLY A 117 4.97 8.03 2.37
C GLY A 117 4.23 7.46 1.14
N GLN A 118 3.36 6.46 1.34
CA GLN A 118 2.56 5.90 0.24
C GLN A 118 1.61 6.94 -0.36
N LEU A 119 1.06 7.84 0.46
CA LEU A 119 0.23 8.95 -0.03
C LEU A 119 1.03 9.93 -0.86
N SER A 120 2.24 10.29 -0.43
CA SER A 120 3.14 11.14 -1.19
C SER A 120 3.51 10.51 -2.53
N ASP A 121 3.82 9.23 -2.55
CA ASP A 121 4.19 8.51 -3.78
C ASP A 121 2.99 8.37 -4.74
N LEU A 122 1.80 8.06 -4.23
CA LEU A 122 0.57 7.96 -5.04
C LEU A 122 0.10 9.30 -5.62
N ARG A 123 0.42 10.41 -4.95
CA ARG A 123 0.09 11.77 -5.41
C ARG A 123 1.13 12.34 -6.36
N ARG A 124 2.34 11.81 -6.34
CA ARG A 124 3.35 12.15 -7.34
C ARG A 124 2.97 11.48 -8.65
N ASP A 125 3.27 12.14 -9.76
CA ASP A 125 3.10 11.59 -11.11
C ASP A 125 4.05 10.41 -11.39
N ASP A 126 4.83 10.00 -10.38
CA ASP A 126 5.50 8.72 -10.29
C ASP A 126 4.43 7.60 -10.21
N MET A 127 3.67 7.37 -11.28
CA MET A 127 2.64 6.33 -11.42
C MET A 127 3.25 4.92 -11.22
N ALA A 128 3.64 4.60 -10.00
CA ALA A 128 4.14 3.32 -9.58
C ALA A 128 2.95 2.53 -9.02
N LEU A 129 2.84 1.28 -9.42
CA LEU A 129 1.80 0.39 -8.91
C LEU A 129 2.11 0.04 -7.44
N GLN A 130 1.39 0.68 -6.51
CA GLN A 130 1.57 0.50 -5.08
C GLN A 130 0.61 -0.55 -4.51
N VAL A 131 1.04 -1.23 -3.44
CA VAL A 131 0.24 -2.22 -2.71
C VAL A 131 -0.03 -1.72 -1.29
N CYS A 132 -1.26 -1.89 -0.80
CA CYS A 132 -1.61 -1.51 0.56
C CYS A 132 -0.87 -2.39 1.59
N GLY A 133 -0.18 -1.76 2.55
CA GLY A 133 0.52 -2.48 3.62
C GLY A 133 -0.38 -3.28 4.57
N ASN A 134 -1.67 -2.94 4.68
CA ASN A 134 -2.60 -3.63 5.56
C ASN A 134 -3.36 -4.77 4.86
N CYS A 135 -4.02 -4.47 3.73
CA CYS A 135 -4.88 -5.45 3.06
C CYS A 135 -4.27 -6.07 1.81
N SER A 136 -3.07 -5.63 1.41
CA SER A 136 -2.29 -6.18 0.29
C SER A 136 -3.01 -6.18 -1.05
N ILE A 137 -3.97 -5.26 -1.25
CA ILE A 137 -4.58 -5.01 -2.56
C ILE A 137 -3.78 -3.94 -3.31
N PHE A 138 -3.89 -3.91 -4.64
CA PHE A 138 -3.33 -2.82 -5.43
C PHE A 138 -4.10 -1.52 -5.19
N ILE A 139 -3.37 -0.43 -4.98
CA ILE A 139 -3.95 0.91 -4.80
C ILE A 139 -3.84 1.63 -6.13
N LEU A 140 -4.99 1.98 -6.68
CA LEU A 140 -5.07 2.81 -7.87
C LEU A 140 -5.11 4.28 -7.41
N PRO A 141 -4.34 5.20 -8.04
CA PRO A 141 -4.40 6.61 -7.73
C PRO A 141 -5.82 7.15 -7.93
N GLU A 142 -6.17 8.18 -7.17
CA GLU A 142 -7.44 8.87 -7.36
C GLU A 142 -7.37 9.64 -8.68
N ASP A 143 -8.41 9.54 -9.51
CA ASP A 143 -8.54 10.44 -10.66
C ASP A 143 -8.44 11.87 -10.13
N PRO A 144 -7.69 12.79 -10.78
CA PRO A 144 -7.59 14.17 -10.34
C PRO A 144 -8.97 14.83 -10.51
N LYS A 145 -9.83 14.62 -9.53
CA LYS A 145 -11.05 15.38 -9.38
C LYS A 145 -10.59 16.79 -9.05
N PRO A 146 -11.06 17.85 -9.73
CA PRO A 146 -10.78 19.22 -9.34
C PRO A 146 -11.11 19.34 -7.85
N GLN A 147 -10.07 19.37 -7.03
CA GLN A 147 -10.22 19.67 -5.63
C GLN A 147 -10.57 21.15 -5.64
N GLU A 148 -11.86 21.46 -5.47
CA GLU A 148 -12.23 22.71 -4.81
C GLU A 148 -11.33 22.80 -3.59
N ALA A 149 -10.40 23.75 -3.66
CA ALA A 149 -9.38 23.94 -2.66
C ALA A 149 -10.06 23.95 -1.28
N PRO A 150 -9.59 23.16 -0.30
CA PRO A 150 -10.02 23.41 1.05
C PRO A 150 -9.71 24.88 1.35
N PRO A 151 -10.66 25.67 1.89
CA PRO A 151 -10.38 27.05 2.26
C PRO A 151 -9.18 27.05 3.20
N SER A 152 -8.09 27.56 2.64
CA SER A 152 -6.85 27.88 3.31
C SER A 152 -7.17 28.79 4.49
N VAL A 153 -6.98 28.27 5.71
CA VAL A 153 -6.52 29.02 6.90
C VAL A 153 -6.88 30.51 6.95
N ALA A 154 -8.09 30.78 7.41
CA ALA A 154 -8.51 31.95 8.20
C ALA A 154 -9.88 31.54 8.78
N GLU A 155 -10.14 31.42 10.07
CA GLU A 155 -9.92 32.42 11.12
C GLU A 155 -10.28 31.76 12.47
N GLU A 156 -9.32 31.12 13.14
CA GLU A 156 -9.44 30.83 14.58
C GLU A 156 -8.34 31.62 15.31
N SER A 157 -8.58 32.92 15.43
CA SER A 157 -7.87 33.83 16.34
C SER A 157 -8.77 34.10 17.54
N VAL A 158 -8.94 33.09 18.40
CA VAL A 158 -9.56 33.26 19.72
C VAL A 158 -8.47 33.53 20.75
N THR A 159 -8.31 34.83 21.02
CA THR A 159 -8.00 35.48 22.30
C THR A 159 -6.83 34.96 23.16
N LYS A 160 -5.74 35.75 23.15
CA LYS A 160 -4.66 35.80 24.15
C LYS A 160 -5.17 35.65 25.61
N PRO A 161 -4.60 34.76 26.44
CA PRO A 161 -4.66 34.92 27.89
C PRO A 161 -3.53 35.85 28.37
N GLN A 162 -3.91 36.94 29.04
CA GLN A 162 -2.99 37.90 29.67
C GLN A 162 -2.24 37.30 30.88
N PRO A 163 -1.03 37.81 31.22
CA PRO A 163 -0.24 37.33 32.36
C PRO A 163 -0.84 37.80 33.70
N ARG A 164 -1.13 36.88 34.63
CA ARG A 164 -1.53 37.23 36.00
C ARG A 164 -0.32 37.70 36.80
N LYS A 165 -0.37 38.97 37.25
CA LYS A 165 0.55 39.58 38.21
C LYS A 165 0.55 38.81 39.54
N ARG A 166 1.74 38.43 40.03
CA ARG A 166 1.96 37.92 41.40
C ARG A 166 1.80 39.09 42.38
N LYS A 167 0.82 39.02 43.29
CA LYS A 167 0.78 39.89 44.47
C LYS A 167 1.64 39.25 45.57
N ILE A 168 2.78 39.87 45.83
CA ILE A 168 3.53 39.68 47.07
C ILE A 168 2.71 40.35 48.17
N LYS A 169 2.30 39.60 49.20
CA LYS A 169 1.81 40.17 50.45
C LYS A 169 2.95 40.11 51.45
N ALA A 170 3.40 41.28 51.89
CA ALA A 170 4.31 41.48 53.00
C ALA A 170 3.65 41.01 54.30
N ALA A 171 4.42 40.33 55.14
CA ALA A 171 4.10 40.07 56.53
C ALA A 171 4.81 41.12 57.38
N THR A 172 4.05 41.84 58.19
CA THR A 172 4.49 42.55 59.40
C THR A 172 3.31 42.49 60.36
#